data_AF-A0AA43RKG8-F1
#
_entry.id   AF-A0AA43RKG8-F1
#
_cell.length_a   1.000
_cell.length_b   1.000
_cell.length_c   1.000
_cell.angle_alpha   90.00
_cell.angle_beta   90.00
_cell.angle_gamma   90.00
#
_symmetry.space_group_name_H-M   'P 1'
#
loop_
_entity.id
_entity.type
_entity.pdbx_description
1 polymer ?
#
loop_
_entity_poly.entity_id
_entity_poly.type
_entity_poly.pdbx_seq_one_letter_code
_entity_poly.pdbx_strand_id
1 'polypeptide(L)'
;MTKWIDPGDVSKYELKRIESSPSFMPAWAENNEKGLMEVTISEPVRNCMNGEYLGREYIDYYPRDFLMPGENVCGPVVALNAAYKFYNEGLYCVDESMKEIRIGCFRSTELLMLHAALYGEWEGQNYAWLTLGYLYEYNRTEGNLWPMWMNEIPTSYHPVLQMIDHNDRAYTCYKLSMEGGNIEGMYKFADCLRWGKGCKIDVNRAFELYAEVWEKCQNSAAYILGSCAYRLASCYEDGEGCVRDVEKAKAFYERAIVWFEIEMNDSTLYAKNLERCKKGLARVNQELGL
;
A
#
# COMPACT_ATOMS: atom_id res chain seq x y z
N MET A 1 7.70 11.68 10.86
CA MET A 1 8.07 12.47 12.06
C MET A 1 6.85 13.31 12.38
N THR A 2 6.56 13.48 13.67
CA THR A 2 5.44 14.28 14.17
C THR A 2 6.06 15.39 14.98
N LYS A 3 5.69 16.63 14.70
CA LYS A 3 6.16 17.77 15.50
C LYS A 3 5.31 17.85 16.76
N TRP A 4 5.98 18.00 17.90
CA TRP A 4 5.32 18.14 19.20
C TRP A 4 5.58 19.55 19.73
N ILE A 5 4.51 20.29 20.03
CA ILE A 5 4.59 21.66 20.52
C ILE A 5 3.72 21.83 21.77
N ASP A 6 4.10 22.77 22.64
CA ASP A 6 3.17 23.33 23.63
C ASP A 6 2.47 24.53 22.96
N PRO A 7 1.14 24.51 22.73
CA PRO A 7 0.40 25.63 22.15
C PRO A 7 0.57 26.96 22.90
N GLY A 8 0.90 26.92 24.19
CA GLY A 8 1.16 28.10 25.01
C GLY A 8 2.47 28.80 24.69
N ASP A 9 3.45 28.07 24.14
CA ASP A 9 4.79 28.56 23.81
C ASP A 9 4.91 29.06 22.36
N VAL A 10 3.86 28.90 21.55
CA VAL A 10 3.86 29.27 20.13
C VAL A 10 3.02 30.52 19.90
N SER A 11 3.42 31.35 18.92
CA SER A 11 2.65 32.55 18.58
C SER A 11 1.26 32.19 18.07
N LYS A 12 0.25 33.04 18.38
CA LYS A 12 -1.13 32.86 17.86
C LYS A 12 -1.18 32.79 16.32
N TYR A 13 -0.27 33.50 15.65
CA TYR A 13 -0.17 33.47 14.19
C TYR A 13 0.29 32.09 13.69
N GLU A 14 1.32 31.53 14.33
CA GLU A 14 1.85 30.23 13.96
C GLU A 14 0.86 29.11 14.25
N LEU A 15 0.17 29.16 15.40
CA LEU A 15 -0.88 28.19 15.74
C LEU A 15 -2.01 28.23 14.70
N LYS A 16 -2.50 29.42 14.35
CA LYS A 16 -3.54 29.57 13.31
C LYS A 16 -3.08 29.06 11.94
N ARG A 17 -1.81 29.25 11.57
CA ARG A 17 -1.23 28.71 10.33
C ARG A 17 -1.23 27.17 10.35
N ILE A 18 -0.86 26.56 11.48
CA ILE A 18 -0.84 25.11 11.67
C ILE A 18 -2.26 24.54 11.54
N GLU A 19 -3.22 25.14 12.24
CA GLU A 19 -4.64 24.72 12.26
C GLU A 19 -5.32 24.83 10.89
N SER A 20 -4.92 25.81 10.08
CA SER A 20 -5.54 26.07 8.76
C SER A 20 -4.86 25.36 7.59
N SER A 21 -3.75 24.65 7.83
CA SER A 21 -3.01 23.94 6.78
C SER A 21 -3.76 22.65 6.37
N PRO A 22 -4.12 22.47 5.08
CA PRO A 22 -4.84 21.28 4.63
C PRO A 22 -4.04 19.99 4.82
N SER A 23 -4.74 18.88 5.07
CA SER A 23 -4.14 17.53 5.10
C SER A 23 -3.62 17.08 3.74
N PHE A 24 -4.33 17.48 2.68
CA PHE A 24 -3.96 17.28 1.29
C PHE A 24 -3.85 18.63 0.61
N MET A 25 -2.64 18.97 0.17
CA MET A 25 -2.37 20.19 -0.58
C MET A 25 -1.82 19.78 -1.95
N PRO A 26 -2.68 19.54 -2.95
CA PRO A 26 -2.20 19.66 -4.32
C PRO A 26 -1.82 21.13 -4.48
N ALA A 27 -0.62 21.43 -4.99
CA ALA A 27 -0.32 22.82 -5.31
C ALA A 27 -1.40 23.33 -6.27
N TRP A 28 -1.96 24.51 -5.97
CA TRP A 28 -2.95 25.16 -6.80
C TRP A 28 -2.33 25.45 -8.17
N ALA A 29 -2.45 24.53 -9.11
CA ALA A 29 -2.04 24.74 -10.49
C ALA A 29 -3.28 24.64 -11.38
N GLU A 30 -3.71 25.80 -11.88
CA GLU A 30 -4.83 25.97 -12.80
C GLU A 30 -4.63 25.25 -14.16
N ASN A 31 -3.51 24.56 -14.36
CA ASN A 31 -3.13 24.00 -15.64
C ASN A 31 -2.76 22.51 -15.52
N ASN A 32 -3.74 21.62 -15.63
CA ASN A 32 -3.58 20.16 -15.49
C ASN A 32 -3.11 19.45 -16.77
N GLU A 33 -2.67 20.19 -17.79
CA GLU A 33 -2.37 19.65 -19.12
C GLU A 33 -1.01 18.94 -19.22
N LYS A 34 -0.13 19.07 -18.21
CA LYS A 34 1.24 18.51 -18.25
C LYS A 34 1.63 17.86 -16.91
N GLY A 35 1.44 16.54 -16.83
CA GLY A 35 2.03 15.70 -15.80
C GLY A 35 1.31 15.68 -14.44
N LEU A 36 1.86 14.88 -13.52
CA LEU A 36 1.38 14.77 -12.15
C LEU A 36 1.45 16.12 -11.43
N MET A 37 0.54 16.35 -10.47
CA MET A 37 0.54 17.57 -9.66
C MET A 37 1.74 17.62 -8.72
N GLU A 38 2.13 18.84 -8.34
CA GLU A 38 3.04 19.03 -7.22
C GLU A 38 2.37 18.61 -5.92
N VAL A 39 3.17 18.07 -5.01
CA VAL A 39 2.68 17.57 -3.72
C VAL A 39 3.42 18.28 -2.60
N THR A 40 2.69 19.01 -1.77
CA THR A 40 3.27 19.57 -0.54
C THR A 40 3.64 18.45 0.43
N ILE A 41 4.87 18.50 0.92
CA ILE A 41 5.38 17.66 2.00
C ILE A 41 5.16 18.40 3.31
N SER A 42 4.36 17.81 4.19
CA SER A 42 4.01 18.37 5.50
C SER A 42 4.02 17.29 6.56
N GLU A 43 4.15 17.69 7.81
CA GLU A 43 4.11 16.76 8.95
C GLU A 43 3.02 17.16 9.96
N PRO A 44 2.45 16.18 10.68
CA PRO A 44 1.44 16.44 11.67
C PRO A 44 2.05 17.16 12.87
N VAL A 45 1.33 18.15 13.39
CA VAL A 45 1.68 18.85 14.62
C VAL A 45 0.72 18.39 15.71
N ARG A 46 1.28 17.96 16.85
CA ARG A 46 0.51 17.52 18.01
C ARG A 46 0.89 18.29 19.27
N ASN A 47 -0.07 18.44 20.16
CA ASN A 47 0.13 19.00 21.48
C ASN A 47 0.95 18.01 22.33
N CYS A 48 2.10 18.48 22.85
CA CYS A 48 3.03 17.67 23.63
C CYS A 48 2.47 17.18 24.97
N MET A 49 1.43 17.83 25.50
CA MET A 49 0.86 17.51 26.81
C MET A 49 -0.21 16.42 26.75
N ASN A 50 -1.01 16.39 25.68
CA ASN A 50 -2.19 15.52 25.60
C ASN A 50 -2.29 14.69 24.30
N GLY A 51 -1.41 14.88 23.31
CA GLY A 51 -1.49 14.15 22.04
C GLY A 51 -2.46 14.71 21.01
N GLU A 52 -3.18 15.78 21.34
CA GLU A 52 -4.19 16.38 20.48
C GLU A 52 -3.59 16.81 19.14
N TYR A 53 -4.32 16.55 18.06
CA TYR A 53 -3.92 16.98 16.72
C TYR A 53 -4.21 18.47 16.55
N LEU A 54 -3.17 19.26 16.29
CA LEU A 54 -3.28 20.71 16.17
C LEU A 54 -3.34 21.18 14.71
N GLY A 55 -2.97 20.31 13.76
CA GLY A 55 -2.89 20.65 12.34
C GLY A 55 -1.61 20.13 11.72
N ARG A 56 -1.07 20.85 10.73
CA ARG A 56 0.15 20.45 10.01
C ARG A 56 1.11 21.61 9.84
N GLU A 57 2.39 21.28 9.71
CA GLU A 57 3.41 22.22 9.30
C GLU A 57 3.95 21.86 7.92
N TYR A 58 4.08 22.88 7.07
CA TYR A 58 4.76 22.78 5.78
C TYR A 58 6.25 22.51 6.01
N ILE A 59 6.77 21.48 5.36
CA ILE A 59 8.21 21.15 5.38
C ILE A 59 8.83 21.51 4.04
N ASP A 60 8.26 21.00 2.95
CA ASP A 60 8.79 21.18 1.60
C ASP A 60 7.72 20.87 0.55
N TYR A 61 8.08 20.79 -0.73
CA TYR A 61 7.21 20.33 -1.82
C TYR A 61 7.94 19.40 -2.78
N TYR A 62 7.19 18.54 -3.46
CA TYR A 62 7.67 17.72 -4.56
C TYR A 62 7.22 18.34 -5.90
N PRO A 63 8.15 18.84 -6.74
CA PRO A 63 7.82 19.64 -7.92
C PRO A 63 7.21 18.82 -9.07
N ARG A 64 6.49 19.49 -9.97
CA ARG A 64 5.81 18.87 -11.14
C ARG A 64 6.79 18.48 -12.25
N ASP A 65 7.77 19.32 -12.55
CA ASP A 65 8.52 19.28 -13.81
C ASP A 65 9.58 18.17 -13.92
N PHE A 66 9.62 17.26 -12.95
CA PHE A 66 10.68 16.28 -12.80
C PHE A 66 10.52 15.02 -13.67
N LEU A 67 9.81 15.06 -14.80
CA LEU A 67 9.84 13.99 -15.79
C LEU A 67 11.08 14.04 -16.73
N MET A 68 12.08 14.90 -16.46
CA MET A 68 13.31 14.98 -17.25
C MET A 68 14.57 14.61 -16.43
N PRO A 69 15.42 13.69 -16.92
CA PRO A 69 16.62 13.27 -16.21
C PRO A 69 17.67 14.40 -16.21
N GLY A 70 18.19 14.77 -15.04
CA GLY A 70 19.40 15.61 -14.99
C GLY A 70 19.75 16.38 -13.72
N GLU A 71 18.82 16.65 -12.80
CA GLU A 71 19.12 17.56 -11.67
C GLU A 71 18.89 16.97 -10.28
N ASN A 72 19.82 17.30 -9.38
CA ASN A 72 20.28 16.45 -8.28
C ASN A 72 19.56 16.72 -6.94
N VAL A 73 18.27 17.10 -6.94
CA VAL A 73 17.61 17.67 -5.75
C VAL A 73 16.32 16.96 -5.29
N CYS A 74 15.52 16.31 -6.16
CA CYS A 74 14.27 15.62 -5.75
C CYS A 74 13.97 14.32 -6.54
N GLY A 75 14.79 13.27 -6.37
CA GLY A 75 14.60 11.98 -7.06
C GLY A 75 13.41 11.14 -6.57
N PRO A 76 13.07 10.03 -7.26
CA PRO A 76 11.94 9.15 -6.93
C PRO A 76 12.02 8.52 -5.53
N VAL A 77 13.24 8.40 -4.98
CA VAL A 77 13.48 7.96 -3.60
C VAL A 77 12.91 8.97 -2.58
N VAL A 78 12.99 10.28 -2.87
CA VAL A 78 12.41 11.32 -2.00
C VAL A 78 10.89 11.22 -2.02
N ALA A 79 10.30 11.05 -3.21
CA ALA A 79 8.86 10.82 -3.36
C ALA A 79 8.41 9.56 -2.61
N LEU A 80 9.12 8.44 -2.77
CA LEU A 80 8.85 7.19 -2.07
C LEU A 80 8.88 7.38 -0.54
N ASN A 81 9.93 8.02 -0.02
CA ASN A 81 10.09 8.26 1.42
C ASN A 81 9.03 9.21 1.97
N ALA A 82 8.67 10.26 1.24
CA ALA A 82 7.59 11.17 1.62
C ALA A 82 6.24 10.45 1.60
N ALA A 83 5.98 9.65 0.57
CA ALA A 83 4.77 8.84 0.44
C ALA A 83 4.61 7.86 1.61
N TYR A 84 5.68 7.17 2.03
CA TYR A 84 5.61 6.27 3.19
C TYR A 84 5.25 6.98 4.49
N LYS A 85 5.73 8.23 4.69
CA LYS A 85 5.34 9.02 5.86
C LYS A 85 3.84 9.28 5.88
N PHE A 86 3.27 9.73 4.76
CA PHE A 86 1.84 9.95 4.63
C PHE A 86 1.04 8.65 4.74
N TYR A 87 1.49 7.56 4.10
CA TYR A 87 0.80 6.27 4.14
C TYR A 87 0.71 5.75 5.56
N ASN A 88 1.83 5.75 6.29
CA ASN A 88 1.87 5.31 7.68
C ASN A 88 1.01 6.21 8.56
N GLU A 89 1.08 7.53 8.39
CA GLU A 89 0.21 8.45 9.12
C GLU A 89 -1.27 8.15 8.89
N GLY A 90 -1.69 7.94 7.64
CA GLY A 90 -3.05 7.56 7.29
C GLY A 90 -3.50 6.26 7.96
N LEU A 91 -2.61 5.28 8.11
CA LEU A 91 -2.91 4.04 8.84
C LEU A 91 -3.16 4.26 10.34
N TYR A 92 -2.50 5.24 10.96
CA TYR A 92 -2.68 5.56 12.38
C TYR A 92 -3.88 6.50 12.65
N CYS A 93 -4.41 7.19 11.63
CA CYS A 93 -5.60 8.02 11.72
C CYS A 93 -6.90 7.17 11.72
N VAL A 94 -7.09 6.37 12.76
CA VAL A 94 -8.22 5.41 12.88
C VAL A 94 -9.53 6.02 13.37
N ASP A 95 -9.48 7.19 14.02
CA ASP A 95 -10.66 7.89 14.52
C ASP A 95 -11.48 8.47 13.35
N GLU A 96 -12.81 8.37 13.42
CA GLU A 96 -13.69 8.90 12.39
C GLU A 96 -13.64 10.43 12.31
N SER A 97 -13.36 11.11 13.42
CA SER A 97 -13.11 12.56 13.45
C SER A 97 -11.88 12.97 12.62
N MET A 98 -10.95 12.06 12.37
CA MET A 98 -9.75 12.28 11.56
C MET A 98 -9.89 11.81 10.11
N LYS A 99 -11.10 11.48 9.65
CA LYS A 99 -11.34 10.92 8.31
C LYS A 99 -10.78 11.79 7.18
N GLU A 100 -11.00 13.09 7.19
CA GLU A 100 -10.48 14.01 6.17
C GLU A 100 -8.94 14.05 6.15
N ILE A 101 -8.31 13.91 7.32
CA ILE A 101 -6.86 13.83 7.44
C ILE A 101 -6.37 12.51 6.83
N ARG A 102 -7.01 11.39 7.18
CA ARG A 102 -6.69 10.06 6.67
C ARG A 102 -6.78 10.00 5.14
N ILE A 103 -7.90 10.45 4.57
CA ILE A 103 -8.09 10.50 3.11
C ILE A 103 -7.03 11.41 2.48
N GLY A 104 -6.76 12.57 3.08
CA GLY A 104 -5.75 13.50 2.59
C GLY A 104 -4.35 12.88 2.54
N CYS A 105 -3.94 12.17 3.59
CA CYS A 105 -2.69 11.42 3.63
C CYS A 105 -2.60 10.37 2.50
N PHE A 106 -3.67 9.60 2.27
CA PHE A 106 -3.67 8.63 1.18
C PHE A 106 -3.65 9.27 -0.20
N ARG A 107 -4.31 10.43 -0.40
CA ARG A 107 -4.21 11.18 -1.67
C ARG A 107 -2.80 11.72 -1.92
N SER A 108 -2.14 12.24 -0.88
CA SER A 108 -0.72 12.64 -0.96
C SER A 108 0.18 11.44 -1.29
N THR A 109 -0.11 10.29 -0.65
CA THR A 109 0.62 9.03 -0.92
C THR A 109 0.45 8.60 -2.36
N GLU A 110 -0.78 8.60 -2.88
CA GLU A 110 -1.08 8.19 -4.27
C GLU A 110 -0.24 9.01 -5.25
N LEU A 111 -0.27 10.34 -5.16
CA LEU A 111 0.47 11.21 -6.08
C LEU A 111 1.98 11.02 -5.97
N LEU A 112 2.54 10.97 -4.75
CA LEU A 112 3.97 10.77 -4.55
C LEU A 112 4.44 9.39 -5.01
N MET A 113 3.63 8.35 -4.79
CA MET A 113 3.94 7.01 -5.30
C MET A 113 3.82 6.97 -6.82
N LEU A 114 2.89 7.71 -7.44
CA LEU A 114 2.82 7.83 -8.89
C LEU A 114 4.05 8.55 -9.45
N HIS A 115 4.55 9.61 -8.78
CA HIS A 115 5.82 10.25 -9.14
C HIS A 115 6.98 9.25 -9.07
N ALA A 116 7.07 8.48 -7.98
CA ALA A 116 8.09 7.46 -7.81
C ALA A 116 7.97 6.30 -8.82
N ALA A 117 6.74 5.89 -9.15
CA ALA A 117 6.45 4.75 -10.01
C ALA A 117 6.61 5.06 -11.51
N LEU A 118 6.29 6.28 -11.93
CA LEU A 118 6.34 6.68 -13.34
C LEU A 118 7.67 7.30 -13.76
N TYR A 119 8.56 7.61 -12.80
CA TYR A 119 9.88 8.17 -13.09
C TYR A 119 10.92 7.08 -13.37
N GLY A 120 11.32 6.94 -14.65
CA GLY A 120 12.50 6.19 -15.09
C GLY A 120 12.60 4.73 -14.60
N GLU A 121 13.70 4.06 -14.94
CA GLU A 121 14.05 2.77 -14.33
C GLU A 121 14.94 3.05 -13.10
N TRP A 122 14.46 2.68 -11.91
CA TRP A 122 15.24 2.73 -10.68
C TRP A 122 14.81 1.60 -9.74
N GLU A 123 15.72 1.18 -8.86
CA GLU A 123 15.59 -0.08 -8.10
C GLU A 123 14.35 -0.19 -7.21
N GLY A 124 13.76 0.93 -6.77
CA GLY A 124 12.60 0.91 -5.87
C GLY A 124 11.25 1.21 -6.52
N GLN A 125 11.19 1.26 -7.86
CA GLN A 125 9.94 1.49 -8.60
C GLN A 125 8.88 0.42 -8.26
N ASN A 126 9.32 -0.82 -8.03
CA ASN A 126 8.48 -1.95 -7.67
C ASN A 126 7.77 -1.78 -6.31
N TYR A 127 8.37 -1.07 -5.34
CA TYR A 127 7.77 -0.74 -4.04
C TYR A 127 6.71 0.35 -4.14
N ALA A 128 6.92 1.31 -5.05
CA ALA A 128 5.91 2.33 -5.34
C ALA A 128 4.66 1.68 -5.96
N TRP A 129 4.86 0.79 -6.94
CA TRP A 129 3.78 0.00 -7.52
C TRP A 129 3.06 -0.88 -6.48
N LEU A 130 3.81 -1.56 -5.61
CA LEU A 130 3.22 -2.37 -4.54
C LEU A 130 2.30 -1.53 -3.64
N THR A 131 2.79 -0.35 -3.23
CA THR A 131 2.07 0.53 -2.31
C THR A 131 0.82 1.13 -2.95
N LEU A 132 0.89 1.49 -4.23
CA LEU A 132 -0.29 1.88 -5.02
C LEU A 132 -1.32 0.74 -5.09
N GLY A 133 -0.85 -0.50 -5.32
CA GLY A 133 -1.72 -1.69 -5.31
C GLY A 133 -2.49 -1.84 -4.00
N TYR A 134 -1.81 -1.65 -2.86
CA TYR A 134 -2.44 -1.63 -1.54
C TYR A 134 -3.42 -0.45 -1.38
N LEU A 135 -3.06 0.73 -1.85
CA LEU A 135 -3.92 1.90 -1.74
C LEU A 135 -5.24 1.69 -2.51
N TYR A 136 -5.16 1.08 -3.70
CA TYR A 136 -6.29 0.80 -4.57
C TYR A 136 -7.13 -0.39 -4.10
N GLU A 137 -6.53 -1.55 -3.77
CA GLU A 137 -7.26 -2.75 -3.34
C GLU A 137 -8.20 -2.48 -2.15
N TYR A 138 -7.76 -1.64 -1.22
CA TYR A 138 -8.50 -1.33 0.00
C TYR A 138 -9.29 -0.02 -0.09
N ASN A 139 -9.36 0.60 -1.28
CA ASN A 139 -10.03 1.87 -1.50
C ASN A 139 -9.70 2.93 -0.42
N ARG A 140 -8.40 3.10 -0.14
CA ARG A 140 -7.96 3.94 0.99
C ARG A 140 -8.30 5.43 0.83
N THR A 141 -8.48 5.89 -0.40
CA THR A 141 -8.91 7.26 -0.72
C THR A 141 -10.43 7.43 -0.74
N GLU A 142 -11.20 6.36 -0.46
CA GLU A 142 -12.67 6.36 -0.48
C GLU A 142 -13.24 6.92 -1.80
N GLY A 143 -12.66 6.50 -2.94
CA GLY A 143 -13.04 6.95 -4.28
C GLY A 143 -12.44 8.29 -4.72
N ASN A 144 -11.70 8.99 -3.85
CA ASN A 144 -11.08 10.29 -4.16
C ASN A 144 -9.73 10.13 -4.88
N LEU A 145 -9.67 9.27 -5.89
CA LEU A 145 -8.45 8.97 -6.64
C LEU A 145 -8.05 10.11 -7.57
N TRP A 146 -6.75 10.28 -7.77
CA TRP A 146 -6.25 11.04 -8.91
C TRP A 146 -6.29 10.19 -10.19
N PRO A 147 -6.60 10.76 -11.37
CA PRO A 147 -7.16 12.09 -11.64
C PRO A 147 -8.70 12.03 -11.81
N MET A 148 -9.43 11.21 -11.03
CA MET A 148 -10.85 10.94 -11.28
C MET A 148 -11.78 12.16 -11.15
N TRP A 149 -11.30 13.24 -10.56
CA TRP A 149 -12.01 14.51 -10.47
C TRP A 149 -11.78 15.45 -11.67
N MET A 150 -10.93 15.06 -12.64
CA MET A 150 -10.78 15.78 -13.90
C MET A 150 -11.92 15.44 -14.87
N ASN A 151 -12.42 16.43 -15.62
CA ASN A 151 -13.49 16.23 -16.61
C ASN A 151 -13.09 15.21 -17.69
N GLU A 152 -11.83 15.23 -18.11
CA GLU A 152 -11.23 14.26 -19.03
C GLU A 152 -9.83 13.91 -18.54
N ILE A 153 -9.51 12.62 -18.52
CA ILE A 153 -8.17 12.13 -18.18
C ILE A 153 -7.30 12.21 -19.44
N PRO A 154 -6.18 12.97 -19.43
CA PRO A 154 -5.32 13.08 -20.60
C PRO A 154 -4.85 11.70 -21.09
N THR A 155 -5.00 11.42 -22.39
CA THR A 155 -4.55 10.15 -22.99
C THR A 155 -3.03 9.94 -22.93
N SER A 156 -2.28 11.03 -22.71
CA SER A 156 -0.83 11.02 -22.46
C SER A 156 -0.46 10.42 -21.10
N TYR A 157 -1.40 10.28 -20.17
CA TYR A 157 -1.13 9.70 -18.85
C TYR A 157 -0.95 8.19 -18.94
N HIS A 158 -0.13 7.67 -18.03
CA HIS A 158 0.12 6.23 -17.91
C HIS A 158 -1.20 5.46 -17.84
N PRO A 159 -1.34 4.29 -18.52
CA PRO A 159 -2.61 3.56 -18.61
C PRO A 159 -3.31 3.29 -17.27
N VAL A 160 -2.54 3.08 -16.19
CA VAL A 160 -3.09 2.88 -14.83
C VAL A 160 -3.98 4.05 -14.36
N LEU A 161 -3.69 5.28 -14.82
CA LEU A 161 -4.46 6.48 -14.46
C LEU A 161 -5.76 6.60 -15.25
N GLN A 162 -5.87 5.92 -16.39
CA GLN A 162 -7.07 5.88 -17.23
C GLN A 162 -8.10 4.87 -16.70
N MET A 163 -7.69 3.98 -15.80
CA MET A 163 -8.57 2.99 -15.17
C MET A 163 -9.44 3.66 -14.11
N ILE A 164 -10.76 3.40 -14.18
CA ILE A 164 -11.76 3.95 -13.25
C ILE A 164 -11.96 3.00 -12.06
N ASP A 165 -11.85 1.68 -12.28
CA ASP A 165 -12.07 0.70 -11.24
C ASP A 165 -10.83 0.50 -10.35
N HIS A 166 -11.05 0.44 -9.03
CA HIS A 166 -10.00 0.23 -8.05
C HIS A 166 -9.31 -1.13 -8.18
N ASN A 167 -10.05 -2.19 -8.53
CA ASN A 167 -9.47 -3.52 -8.69
C ASN A 167 -8.62 -3.59 -9.95
N ASP A 168 -9.03 -2.95 -11.04
CA ASP A 168 -8.23 -2.87 -12.28
C ASP A 168 -6.88 -2.15 -12.03
N ARG A 169 -6.91 -1.04 -11.27
CA ARG A 169 -5.69 -0.35 -10.85
C ARG A 169 -4.83 -1.21 -9.94
N ALA A 170 -5.43 -1.84 -8.92
CA ALA A 170 -4.70 -2.71 -8.00
C ALA A 170 -4.03 -3.89 -8.72
N TYR A 171 -4.76 -4.56 -9.60
CA TYR A 171 -4.25 -5.64 -10.45
C TYR A 171 -3.04 -5.19 -11.26
N THR A 172 -3.15 -4.06 -11.94
CA THR A 172 -2.09 -3.50 -12.79
C THR A 172 -0.86 -3.13 -11.95
N CYS A 173 -1.06 -2.48 -10.81
CA CYS A 173 0.02 -2.12 -9.90
C CYS A 173 0.74 -3.36 -9.33
N TYR A 174 0.01 -4.38 -8.89
CA TYR A 174 0.65 -5.63 -8.42
C TYR A 174 1.39 -6.36 -9.53
N LYS A 175 0.86 -6.36 -10.76
CA LYS A 175 1.55 -6.91 -11.93
C LYS A 175 2.88 -6.19 -12.20
N LEU A 176 2.87 -4.85 -12.25
CA LEU A 176 4.07 -4.04 -12.46
C LEU A 176 5.08 -4.21 -11.32
N SER A 177 4.60 -4.34 -10.08
CA SER A 177 5.45 -4.63 -8.92
C SER A 177 6.14 -6.01 -9.04
N MET A 178 5.39 -7.03 -9.45
CA MET A 178 5.92 -8.37 -9.72
C MET A 178 6.95 -8.36 -10.85
N GLU A 179 6.66 -7.68 -11.96
CA GLU A 179 7.59 -7.56 -13.10
C GLU A 179 8.89 -6.83 -12.70
N GLY A 180 8.81 -5.90 -11.76
CA GLY A 180 9.97 -5.30 -11.08
C GLY A 180 10.62 -6.18 -9.99
N GLY A 181 10.30 -7.47 -9.93
CA GLY A 181 10.95 -8.45 -9.06
C GLY A 181 10.48 -8.45 -7.60
N ASN A 182 9.40 -7.75 -7.26
CA ASN A 182 8.92 -7.71 -5.88
C ASN A 182 8.14 -9.00 -5.52
N ILE A 183 8.65 -9.74 -4.53
CA ILE A 183 8.07 -11.02 -4.07
C ILE A 183 6.66 -10.83 -3.51
N GLU A 184 6.41 -9.73 -2.80
CA GLU A 184 5.09 -9.43 -2.26
C GLU A 184 4.11 -9.00 -3.35
N GLY A 185 4.57 -8.19 -4.31
CA GLY A 185 3.81 -7.88 -5.53
C GLY A 185 3.40 -9.14 -6.28
N MET A 186 4.26 -10.15 -6.33
CA MET A 186 4.00 -11.43 -6.99
C MET A 186 2.85 -12.23 -6.36
N TYR A 187 2.85 -12.44 -5.04
CA TYR A 187 1.71 -13.14 -4.41
C TYR A 187 0.44 -12.28 -4.40
N LYS A 188 0.56 -10.95 -4.37
CA LYS A 188 -0.61 -10.06 -4.48
C LYS A 188 -1.24 -10.07 -5.87
N PHE A 189 -0.42 -10.15 -6.91
CA PHE A 189 -0.90 -10.36 -8.27
C PHE A 189 -1.60 -11.72 -8.40
N ALA A 190 -1.05 -12.77 -7.77
CA ALA A 190 -1.70 -14.08 -7.71
C ALA A 190 -3.03 -14.06 -6.92
N ASP A 191 -3.16 -13.25 -5.86
CA ASP A 191 -4.45 -13.04 -5.18
C ASP A 191 -5.50 -12.46 -6.13
N CYS A 192 -5.11 -11.52 -6.98
CA CYS A 192 -6.01 -10.96 -7.98
C CYS A 192 -6.50 -12.02 -8.96
N LEU A 193 -5.60 -12.87 -9.46
CA LEU A 193 -5.95 -13.98 -10.36
C LEU A 193 -6.86 -15.02 -9.68
N ARG A 194 -6.55 -15.38 -8.42
CA ARG A 194 -7.34 -16.35 -7.65
C ARG A 194 -8.79 -15.89 -7.46
N TRP A 195 -8.98 -14.61 -7.15
CA TRP A 195 -10.29 -14.07 -6.78
C TRP A 195 -10.98 -13.26 -7.89
N GLY A 196 -10.34 -13.12 -9.06
CA GLY A 196 -10.86 -12.32 -10.17
C GLY A 196 -10.93 -10.82 -9.87
N LYS A 197 -9.98 -10.29 -9.08
CA LYS A 197 -9.92 -8.84 -8.78
C LYS A 197 -9.24 -8.11 -9.93
N GLY A 198 -10.01 -7.35 -10.71
CA GLY A 198 -9.53 -6.60 -11.87
C GLY A 198 -9.11 -7.47 -13.06
N CYS A 199 -9.47 -8.76 -13.03
CA CYS A 199 -9.14 -9.73 -14.07
C CYS A 199 -10.10 -10.92 -14.02
N LYS A 200 -10.04 -11.81 -15.03
CA LYS A 200 -10.75 -13.09 -14.98
C LYS A 200 -10.06 -14.02 -13.98
N ILE A 201 -10.86 -14.86 -13.32
CA ILE A 201 -10.34 -15.89 -12.40
C ILE A 201 -9.42 -16.84 -13.17
N ASP A 202 -8.21 -17.04 -12.64
CA ASP A 202 -7.22 -18.01 -13.11
C ASP A 202 -6.49 -18.64 -11.90
N VAL A 203 -7.13 -19.65 -11.31
CA VAL A 203 -6.61 -20.34 -10.12
C VAL A 203 -5.36 -21.18 -10.41
N ASN A 204 -5.19 -21.65 -11.65
CA ASN A 204 -3.99 -22.40 -12.05
C ASN A 204 -2.78 -21.48 -12.04
N ARG A 205 -2.89 -20.31 -12.71
CA ARG A 205 -1.79 -19.34 -12.72
C ARG A 205 -1.52 -18.78 -11.34
N ALA A 206 -2.55 -18.57 -10.51
CA ALA A 206 -2.37 -18.15 -9.13
C ALA A 206 -1.54 -19.16 -8.32
N PHE A 207 -1.87 -20.46 -8.42
CA PHE A 207 -1.13 -21.52 -7.72
C PHE A 207 0.34 -21.58 -8.16
N GLU A 208 0.62 -21.54 -9.47
CA GLU A 208 2.00 -21.51 -10.00
C GLU A 208 2.81 -20.37 -9.40
N LEU A 209 2.23 -19.15 -9.36
CA LEU A 209 2.88 -17.99 -8.78
C LEU A 209 3.10 -18.14 -7.28
N TYR A 210 2.16 -18.71 -6.52
CA TYR A 210 2.38 -18.96 -5.10
C TYR A 210 3.51 -19.96 -4.85
N ALA A 211 3.60 -21.01 -5.67
CA ALA A 211 4.69 -21.98 -5.58
C ALA A 211 6.05 -21.33 -5.92
N GLU A 212 6.11 -20.52 -6.98
CA GLU A 212 7.30 -19.77 -7.36
C GLU A 212 7.73 -18.78 -6.26
N VAL A 213 6.78 -18.05 -5.66
CA VAL A 213 7.04 -17.16 -4.52
C VAL A 213 7.60 -17.95 -3.36
N TRP A 214 7.04 -19.12 -3.04
CA TRP A 214 7.52 -19.94 -1.94
C TRP A 214 8.98 -20.35 -2.14
N GLU A 215 9.37 -20.78 -3.33
CA GLU A 215 10.76 -21.13 -3.64
C GLU A 215 11.71 -19.94 -3.47
N LYS A 216 11.30 -18.74 -3.90
CA LYS A 216 12.12 -17.52 -3.83
C LYS A 216 12.18 -16.88 -2.44
N CYS A 217 11.14 -17.03 -1.63
CA CYS A 217 10.97 -16.27 -0.39
C CYS A 217 11.57 -16.94 0.86
N GLN A 218 12.28 -18.06 0.72
CA GLN A 218 12.82 -18.84 1.86
C GLN A 218 13.72 -18.03 2.81
N ASN A 219 14.31 -16.92 2.34
CA ASN A 219 15.13 -15.99 3.15
C ASN A 219 14.47 -14.61 3.34
N SER A 220 13.18 -14.48 3.04
CA SER A 220 12.42 -13.25 3.18
C SER A 220 11.93 -13.03 4.62
N ALA A 221 11.36 -11.86 4.89
CA ALA A 221 10.73 -11.54 6.16
C ALA A 221 9.61 -12.53 6.54
N ALA A 222 9.39 -12.70 7.85
CA ALA A 222 8.42 -13.65 8.40
C ALA A 222 7.00 -13.44 7.85
N TYR A 223 6.55 -12.19 7.71
CA TYR A 223 5.23 -11.92 7.12
C TYR A 223 5.06 -12.41 5.67
N ILE A 224 6.13 -12.40 4.86
CA ILE A 224 6.11 -12.88 3.46
C ILE A 224 5.99 -14.41 3.47
N LEU A 225 6.82 -15.07 4.28
CA LEU A 225 6.81 -16.52 4.45
C LEU A 225 5.45 -17.02 4.94
N GLY A 226 4.90 -16.38 5.97
CA GLY A 226 3.57 -16.69 6.50
C GLY A 226 2.46 -16.48 5.47
N SER A 227 2.50 -15.36 4.75
CA SER A 227 1.52 -15.02 3.71
C SER A 227 1.53 -15.99 2.53
N CYS A 228 2.71 -16.42 2.09
CA CYS A 228 2.85 -17.39 1.02
C CYS A 228 2.41 -18.79 1.46
N ALA A 229 2.89 -19.26 2.61
CA ALA A 229 2.50 -20.57 3.16
C ALA A 229 0.98 -20.67 3.36
N TYR A 230 0.33 -19.62 3.87
CA TYR A 230 -1.12 -19.59 4.04
C TYR A 230 -1.89 -19.77 2.72
N ARG A 231 -1.43 -19.13 1.64
CA ARG A 231 -2.08 -19.21 0.32
C ARG A 231 -1.92 -20.60 -0.30
N LEU A 232 -0.72 -21.18 -0.20
CA LEU A 232 -0.48 -22.56 -0.62
C LEU A 232 -1.33 -23.53 0.20
N ALA A 233 -1.43 -23.35 1.51
CA ALA A 233 -2.27 -24.18 2.38
C ALA A 233 -3.73 -24.19 1.93
N SER A 234 -4.31 -23.01 1.67
CA SER A 234 -5.68 -22.89 1.16
C SER A 234 -5.82 -23.53 -0.22
N CYS A 235 -4.86 -23.35 -1.13
CA CYS A 235 -4.93 -24.00 -2.45
C CYS A 235 -4.94 -25.53 -2.35
N TYR A 236 -4.11 -26.12 -1.48
CA TYR A 236 -4.10 -27.57 -1.25
C TYR A 236 -5.36 -28.07 -0.52
N GLU A 237 -5.92 -27.29 0.40
CA GLU A 237 -7.18 -27.61 1.11
C GLU A 237 -8.36 -27.66 0.13
N ASP A 238 -8.44 -26.67 -0.77
CA ASP A 238 -9.55 -26.47 -1.69
C ASP A 238 -9.36 -27.20 -3.03
N GLY A 239 -8.13 -27.65 -3.34
CA GLY A 239 -7.77 -28.21 -4.65
C GLY A 239 -7.74 -27.16 -5.76
N GLU A 240 -7.42 -25.91 -5.43
CA GLU A 240 -7.38 -24.81 -6.38
C GLU A 240 -6.02 -24.75 -7.08
N GLY A 241 -6.02 -24.91 -8.40
CA GLY A 241 -4.80 -24.90 -9.21
C GLY A 241 -3.89 -26.12 -9.01
N CYS A 242 -4.29 -27.07 -8.17
CA CYS A 242 -3.53 -28.28 -7.84
C CYS A 242 -4.46 -29.43 -7.45
N VAL A 243 -3.92 -30.65 -7.32
CA VAL A 243 -4.66 -31.77 -6.74
C VAL A 243 -4.81 -31.52 -5.24
N ARG A 244 -6.05 -31.60 -4.74
CA ARG A 244 -6.37 -31.46 -3.32
C ARG A 244 -5.55 -32.42 -2.46
N ASP A 245 -4.91 -31.90 -1.41
CA ASP A 245 -3.96 -32.62 -0.56
C ASP A 245 -4.01 -32.04 0.86
N VAL A 246 -4.80 -32.67 1.74
CA VAL A 246 -5.12 -32.15 3.08
C VAL A 246 -3.91 -32.21 4.00
N GLU A 247 -3.06 -33.22 3.84
CA GLU A 247 -1.81 -33.39 4.57
C GLU A 247 -0.80 -32.29 4.22
N LYS A 248 -0.65 -31.94 2.93
CA LYS A 248 0.15 -30.77 2.53
C LYS A 248 -0.47 -29.48 3.04
N ALA A 249 -1.79 -29.33 2.95
CA ALA A 249 -2.49 -28.14 3.47
C ALA A 249 -2.18 -27.93 4.95
N LYS A 250 -2.29 -28.99 5.78
CA LYS A 250 -1.92 -28.99 7.20
C LYS A 250 -0.47 -28.53 7.41
N ALA A 251 0.49 -29.13 6.71
CA ALA A 251 1.90 -28.78 6.85
C ALA A 251 2.18 -27.30 6.50
N PHE A 252 1.53 -26.76 5.48
CA PHE A 252 1.65 -25.34 5.13
C PHE A 252 0.95 -24.42 6.13
N TYR A 253 -0.22 -24.80 6.66
CA TYR A 253 -0.89 -24.03 7.71
C TYR A 253 -0.05 -23.94 8.99
N GLU A 254 0.57 -25.05 9.42
CA GLU A 254 1.48 -25.07 10.56
C GLU A 254 2.67 -24.12 10.36
N ARG A 255 3.31 -24.15 9.17
CA ARG A 255 4.38 -23.21 8.84
C ARG A 255 3.90 -21.76 8.83
N ALA A 256 2.73 -21.49 8.25
CA ALA A 256 2.18 -20.14 8.20
C ALA A 256 1.95 -19.57 9.61
N ILE A 257 1.43 -20.38 10.53
CA ILE A 257 1.21 -20.01 11.93
C ILE A 257 2.52 -19.63 12.60
N VAL A 258 3.57 -20.47 12.47
CA VAL A 258 4.89 -20.18 13.08
C VAL A 258 5.43 -18.83 12.61
N TRP A 259 5.40 -18.57 11.29
CA TRP A 259 5.91 -17.31 10.75
C TRP A 259 5.08 -16.10 11.17
N PHE A 260 3.75 -16.23 11.19
CA PHE A 260 2.90 -15.14 11.67
C PHE A 260 3.04 -14.90 13.18
N GLU A 261 3.30 -15.94 13.99
CA GLU A 261 3.57 -15.77 15.42
C GLU A 261 4.90 -15.06 15.69
N ILE A 262 5.94 -15.32 14.88
CA ILE A 262 7.20 -14.57 14.92
C ILE A 262 6.94 -13.09 14.62
N GLU A 263 6.23 -12.80 13.52
CA GLU A 263 5.90 -11.42 13.10
C GLU A 263 5.03 -10.70 14.15
N MET A 264 4.14 -11.43 14.83
CA MET A 264 3.26 -10.84 15.84
C MET A 264 3.98 -10.33 17.10
N ASN A 265 5.24 -10.69 17.30
CA ASN A 265 6.06 -10.11 18.37
C ASN A 265 6.37 -8.63 18.12
N ASP A 266 6.38 -8.20 16.85
CA ASP A 266 6.73 -6.82 16.45
C ASP A 266 5.50 -5.99 16.03
N SER A 267 4.39 -6.63 15.60
CA SER A 267 3.22 -5.92 15.06
C SER A 267 1.91 -6.71 15.16
N THR A 268 0.77 -6.03 15.25
CA THR A 268 -0.57 -6.66 15.23
C THR A 268 -1.18 -6.78 13.83
N LEU A 269 -0.48 -6.30 12.79
CA LEU A 269 -1.00 -6.18 11.42
C LEU A 269 -1.49 -7.51 10.82
N TYR A 270 -0.82 -8.61 11.16
CA TYR A 270 -1.11 -9.95 10.61
C TYR A 270 -1.97 -10.84 11.51
N ALA A 271 -2.54 -10.30 12.60
CA ALA A 271 -3.37 -11.06 13.54
C ALA A 271 -4.56 -11.76 12.86
N LYS A 272 -5.21 -11.08 11.89
CA LYS A 272 -6.32 -11.66 11.11
C LYS A 272 -5.86 -12.84 10.24
N ASN A 273 -4.64 -12.78 9.69
CA ASN A 273 -4.10 -13.87 8.88
C ASN A 273 -3.75 -15.06 9.76
N LEU A 274 -3.16 -14.82 10.94
CA LEU A 274 -2.90 -15.88 11.92
C LEU A 274 -4.19 -16.60 12.33
N GLU A 275 -5.25 -15.84 12.64
CA GLU A 275 -6.54 -16.41 13.01
C GLU A 275 -7.13 -17.28 11.89
N ARG A 276 -7.03 -16.81 10.63
CA ARG A 276 -7.45 -17.58 9.45
C ARG A 276 -6.65 -18.87 9.28
N CYS A 277 -5.34 -18.83 9.51
CA CYS A 277 -4.49 -20.03 9.45
C CYS A 277 -4.88 -21.04 10.54
N LYS A 278 -5.11 -20.58 11.77
CA LYS A 278 -5.56 -21.44 12.89
C LYS A 278 -6.90 -22.10 12.60
N LYS A 279 -7.84 -21.36 12.01
CA LYS A 279 -9.13 -21.90 11.55
C LYS A 279 -8.96 -22.91 10.42
N GLY A 280 -8.07 -22.64 9.46
CA GLY A 280 -7.73 -23.60 8.39
C GLY A 280 -7.14 -24.89 8.93
N LEU A 281 -6.15 -24.78 9.83
CA LEU A 281 -5.54 -25.92 10.51
C LEU A 281 -6.57 -26.76 11.27
N ALA A 282 -7.51 -26.13 11.97
CA ALA A 282 -8.57 -26.83 12.68
C ALA A 282 -9.49 -27.64 11.74
N ARG A 283 -9.84 -27.10 10.57
CA ARG A 283 -10.66 -27.80 9.56
C ARG A 283 -9.94 -29.02 8.99
N VAL A 284 -8.68 -28.85 8.57
CA VAL A 284 -7.90 -29.96 8.01
C VAL A 284 -7.61 -31.05 9.05
N ASN A 285 -7.38 -30.68 10.32
CA ASN A 285 -7.22 -31.66 11.41
C ASN A 285 -8.52 -32.45 11.66
N GLN A 286 -9.67 -31.77 11.66
CA GLN A 286 -10.96 -32.42 11.81
C GLN A 286 -11.21 -33.46 10.69
N GLU A 287 -10.85 -33.12 9.46
CA GLU A 287 -10.97 -34.05 8.31
C GLU A 287 -10.02 -35.24 8.41
N LEU A 288 -8.80 -35.02 8.93
CA LEU A 288 -7.82 -36.08 9.16
C LEU A 288 -8.10 -36.92 10.42
N GLY A 289 -9.08 -36.55 11.25
CA GLY A 289 -9.41 -37.23 12.50
C GLY A 289 -8.38 -37.03 13.62
N LEU A 290 -7.71 -35.87 13.66
CA LEU A 290 -6.69 -35.49 14.65
C LEU A 290 -7.24 -34.57 15.76
#